data_AF-A0A9Q1J082-F1
#
_entry.id   AF-A0A9Q1J082-F1
#
_cell.length_a   1.000
_cell.length_b   1.000
_cell.length_c   1.000
_cell.angle_alpha   90.00
_cell.angle_beta   90.00
_cell.angle_gamma   90.00
#
_symmetry.space_group_name_H-M   'P 1'
#
loop_
_entity.id
_entity.type
_entity.pdbx_description
1 polymer ?
#
loop_
_entity_poly.entity_id
_entity_poly.type
_entity_poly.pdbx_seq_one_letter_code
_entity_poly.pdbx_strand_id
1 'polypeptide(L)'
;MSFKSGMEMRIKGVPKSNPIRFTIDVGNSEEVIALHFDFRFDYSEEKRTIVLNSLENGSWNEEQRETNFPFEADQEFEVRPGTGRN
;
A
#
# COMPACT_ATOMS: atom_id res chain seq x y z
N MET A 1 -11.03 8.34 11.82
CA MET A 1 -11.03 9.54 10.93
C MET A 1 -11.84 9.21 9.69
N SER A 2 -12.59 10.15 9.11
CA SER A 2 -13.35 9.91 7.87
C SER A 2 -12.64 10.55 6.68
N PHE A 3 -12.40 9.76 5.64
CA PHE A 3 -11.83 10.21 4.36
C PHE A 3 -12.95 10.26 3.32
N LYS A 4 -13.10 11.39 2.63
CA LYS A 4 -14.21 11.65 1.70
C LYS A 4 -13.68 11.86 0.28
N SER A 5 -14.55 11.61 -0.69
CA SER A 5 -14.27 11.94 -2.09
C SER A 5 -13.87 13.41 -2.24
N GLY A 6 -12.82 13.67 -3.03
CA GLY A 6 -12.24 15.00 -3.23
C GLY A 6 -11.20 15.41 -2.20
N MET A 7 -10.95 14.60 -1.16
CA MET A 7 -9.83 14.80 -0.25
C MET A 7 -8.55 14.18 -0.82
N GLU A 8 -7.42 14.83 -0.57
CA GLU A 8 -6.11 14.29 -0.89
C GLU A 8 -5.53 13.58 0.34
N MET A 9 -5.00 12.37 0.14
CA MET A 9 -4.20 11.67 1.14
C MET A 9 -2.73 11.76 0.75
N ARG A 10 -1.89 12.20 1.70
CA ARG A 10 -0.43 12.18 1.56
C ARG A 10 0.18 11.41 2.72
N ILE A 11 0.97 10.40 2.40
CA ILE A 11 1.66 9.57 3.38
C ILE A 11 3.15 9.73 3.16
N LYS A 12 3.85 10.18 4.20
CA LYS A 12 5.30 10.26 4.23
C LYS A 12 5.86 9.25 5.21
N GLY A 13 7.00 8.66 4.87
CA GLY A 13 7.68 7.73 5.74
C GLY A 13 9.10 7.46 5.28
N VAL A 14 9.84 6.80 6.15
CA VAL A 14 11.19 6.30 5.86
C VAL A 14 11.15 4.80 6.16
N PRO A 15 11.34 3.92 5.15
CA PRO A 15 11.48 2.49 5.39
C PRO A 15 12.72 2.25 6.26
N LYS A 16 12.64 1.25 7.14
CA LYS A 16 13.78 0.85 7.99
C LYS A 16 14.97 0.40 7.14
N SER A 17 16.17 0.34 7.72
CA SER A 17 17.43 0.01 7.02
C SER A 17 17.48 -1.37 6.34
N ASN A 18 16.69 -2.34 6.81
CA ASN A 18 16.53 -3.66 6.18
C ASN A 18 15.04 -4.01 6.15
N PRO A 19 14.25 -3.34 5.30
CA PRO A 19 12.81 -3.56 5.26
C PRO A 19 12.53 -4.88 4.53
N ILE A 20 11.66 -5.70 5.10
CA ILE A 20 11.11 -6.89 4.43
C ILE A 20 9.90 -6.46 3.59
N ARG A 21 8.96 -5.78 4.25
CA ARG A 21 7.77 -5.16 3.65
C ARG A 21 7.21 -4.08 4.58
N PHE A 22 6.38 -3.21 4.04
CA PHE A 22 5.44 -2.41 4.82
C PHE A 22 4.12 -2.28 4.06
N THR A 23 3.02 -2.03 4.77
CA THR A 23 1.70 -1.89 4.16
C THR A 23 1.09 -0.52 4.42
N ILE A 24 0.23 -0.09 3.50
CA ILE A 24 -0.69 1.03 3.70
C ILE A 24 -2.09 0.48 3.46
N ASP A 25 -2.90 0.48 4.53
CA ASP A 25 -4.27 -0.03 4.52
C ASP A 25 -5.27 1.12 4.64
N VAL A 26 -6.17 1.21 3.66
CA VAL A 26 -7.30 2.15 3.66
C VAL A 26 -8.59 1.34 3.68
N GLY A 27 -9.33 1.42 4.79
CA GLY A 27 -10.50 0.59 5.02
C GLY A 27 -11.36 1.08 6.17
N ASN A 28 -12.46 0.36 6.40
CA ASN A 28 -13.37 0.62 7.52
C ASN A 28 -12.95 -0.14 8.78
N SER A 29 -12.29 -1.29 8.62
CA SER A 29 -11.80 -2.15 9.70
C SER A 29 -10.66 -3.04 9.17
N GLU A 30 -10.04 -3.82 10.05
CA GLU A 30 -9.05 -4.84 9.67
C GLU A 30 -9.66 -5.97 8.83
N GLU A 31 -10.99 -6.13 8.81
CA GLU A 31 -11.71 -7.13 8.03
C GLU A 31 -12.27 -6.57 6.70
N VAL A 32 -12.25 -5.24 6.54
CA VAL A 32 -12.78 -4.54 5.37
C VAL A 32 -11.79 -3.45 4.93
N ILE A 33 -10.87 -3.85 4.05
CA ILE A 33 -9.82 -3.00 3.47
C ILE A 33 -10.19 -2.73 2.01
N ALA A 34 -10.57 -1.50 1.70
CA ALA A 34 -10.90 -1.10 0.34
C ALA A 34 -9.65 -1.03 -0.55
N LEU A 35 -8.49 -0.72 0.04
CA LEU A 35 -7.22 -0.62 -0.65
C LEU A 35 -6.07 -1.01 0.28
N HIS A 36 -5.39 -2.09 -0.06
CA HIS A 36 -4.17 -2.59 0.55
C HIS A 36 -3.02 -2.34 -0.41
N PHE A 37 -2.04 -1.52 -0.02
CA PHE A 37 -0.75 -1.45 -0.71
C PHE A 37 0.30 -2.20 0.10
N ASP A 38 0.91 -3.23 -0.48
CA ASP A 38 1.98 -4.02 0.14
C ASP A 38 3.30 -3.79 -0.60
N PHE A 39 4.21 -3.05 0.03
CA PHE A 39 5.50 -2.69 -0.55
C PHE A 39 6.52 -3.76 -0.15
N ARG A 40 6.67 -4.80 -0.97
CA ARG A 40 7.54 -5.96 -0.71
C ARG A 40 8.95 -5.64 -1.22
N PHE A 41 9.88 -5.41 -0.30
CA PHE A 41 11.31 -5.25 -0.64
C PHE A 41 11.96 -6.61 -0.89
N ASP A 42 11.77 -7.55 0.04
CA ASP A 42 12.23 -8.93 -0.05
C ASP A 42 11.31 -9.81 0.80
N TYR A 43 10.15 -10.21 0.24
CA TYR A 43 9.12 -10.95 0.96
C TYR A 43 8.63 -12.15 0.15
N SER A 44 8.77 -13.35 0.73
CA SER A 44 8.50 -14.61 0.02
C SER A 44 9.39 -14.73 -1.23
N GLU A 45 8.81 -15.04 -2.39
CA GLU A 45 9.50 -15.11 -3.68
C GLU A 45 9.57 -13.76 -4.39
N GLU A 46 8.92 -12.72 -3.84
CA GLU A 46 8.84 -11.41 -4.47
C GLU A 46 9.87 -10.44 -3.90
N LYS A 47 10.59 -9.80 -4.81
CA LYS A 47 11.55 -8.73 -4.50
C LYS A 47 11.14 -7.47 -5.22
N ARG A 48 11.21 -6.34 -4.52
CA ARG A 48 10.89 -5.01 -5.06
C ARG A 48 9.60 -5.00 -5.88
N THR A 49 8.51 -5.44 -5.26
CA THR A 49 7.18 -5.54 -5.90
C THR A 49 6.17 -4.83 -5.02
N ILE A 50 5.28 -4.05 -5.64
CA ILE A 50 4.11 -3.48 -4.98
C ILE A 50 2.95 -4.42 -5.29
N VAL A 51 2.30 -4.96 -4.27
CA VAL A 51 1.07 -5.73 -4.42
C VAL A 51 -0.09 -4.90 -3.94
N LEU A 52 -1.08 -4.70 -4.82
CA LEU A 52 -2.34 -4.06 -4.48
C LEU A 52 -3.41 -5.12 -4.34
N ASN A 53 -4.25 -4.99 -3.31
CA ASN A 53 -5.41 -5.85 -3.15
C ASN A 53 -6.53 -5.09 -2.40
N SER A 54 -7.65 -5.77 -2.21
CA SER A 54 -8.71 -5.41 -1.28
C SER A 54 -9.07 -6.63 -0.41
N LEU A 55 -9.58 -6.36 0.78
CA LEU A 55 -10.06 -7.36 1.74
C LEU A 55 -11.54 -7.09 2.00
N GLU A 56 -12.39 -8.09 1.75
CA GLU A 56 -13.81 -8.01 2.06
C GLU A 56 -14.22 -9.23 2.89
N ASN A 57 -14.87 -8.98 4.03
CA ASN A 57 -15.30 -10.01 4.97
C ASN A 57 -14.15 -10.96 5.36
N GLY A 58 -12.96 -10.40 5.61
CA GLY A 58 -11.77 -11.16 5.99
C GLY A 58 -11.13 -12.00 4.87
N SER A 59 -11.58 -11.86 3.62
CA SER A 59 -11.04 -12.58 2.46
C SER A 59 -10.38 -11.64 1.47
N TRP A 60 -9.17 -12.00 1.03
CA TRP A 60 -8.42 -11.26 0.02
C TRP A 60 -9.01 -11.49 -1.38
N ASN A 61 -9.06 -10.43 -2.18
CA ASN A 61 -9.48 -10.47 -3.58
C ASN A 61 -8.28 -10.73 -4.53
N GLU A 62 -8.49 -10.51 -5.83
CA GLU A 62 -7.45 -10.64 -6.85
C GLU A 62 -6.35 -9.59 -6.65
N GLU A 63 -5.10 -10.06 -6.59
CA GLU A 63 -3.94 -9.20 -6.44
C GLU A 63 -3.54 -8.55 -7.77
N GLN A 64 -3.26 -7.25 -7.73
CA GLN A 64 -2.56 -6.53 -8.80
C GLN A 64 -1.11 -6.33 -8.38
N ARG A 65 -0.18 -6.50 -9.31
CA ARG A 65 1.26 -6.42 -9.03
C ARG A 65 1.90 -5.36 -9.89
N GLU A 66 2.75 -4.54 -9.28
CA GLU A 66 3.59 -3.59 -9.98
C GLU A 66 5.07 -3.71 -9.63
N THR A 67 5.90 -3.77 -10.66
CA THR A 67 7.35 -3.94 -10.55
C THR A 67 8.11 -2.62 -10.57
N ASN A 68 7.42 -1.52 -10.88
CA ASN A 68 7.99 -0.19 -10.69
C ASN A 68 8.00 0.14 -9.18
N PHE A 69 9.17 -0.06 -8.56
CA PHE A 69 9.35 0.04 -7.11
C PHE A 69 10.33 1.18 -6.76
N PRO A 70 9.84 2.43 -6.62
CA PRO A 70 10.67 3.60 -6.34
C PRO A 70 10.91 3.84 -4.84
N PHE A 71 11.10 2.77 -4.06
CA PHE A 71 11.33 2.85 -2.61
C PHE A 71 12.68 2.25 -2.24
N GLU A 72 13.39 2.92 -1.34
CA GLU A 72 14.68 2.48 -0.82
C GLU A 72 14.69 2.48 0.71
N ALA A 73 15.50 1.61 1.30
CA ALA A 73 15.75 1.60 2.73
C ALA A 73 16.37 2.93 3.18
N ASP A 74 15.97 3.42 4.35
CA ASP A 74 16.45 4.68 4.95
C ASP A 74 16.22 5.95 4.11
N GLN A 75 15.42 5.89 3.03
CA GLN A 75 15.07 7.05 2.21
C GLN A 75 13.62 7.49 2.42
N GLU A 76 13.39 8.80 2.52
CA GLU A 76 12.03 9.35 2.60
C GLU A 76 11.27 9.07 1.30
N PHE A 77 10.01 8.64 1.44
CA PHE A 77 9.05 8.58 0.34
C PHE A 77 7.82 9.43 0.64
N GLU A 78 7.08 9.75 -0.42
CA GLU A 78 5.73 10.29 -0.34
C GLU A 78 4.79 9.50 -1.27
N VAL A 79 3.72 8.94 -0.73
CA VAL A 79 2.64 8.29 -1.51
C VAL A 79 1.43 9.20 -1.55
N ARG A 80 0.86 9.35 -2.75
CA ARG A 80 -0.39 10.08 -3.02
C ARG A 80 -1.42 9.14 -3.67
N PRO A 81 -2.19 8.38 -2.90
CA PRO A 81 -3.25 7.55 -3.46
C PRO A 81 -4.29 8.46 -4.12
N GLY A 82 -4.42 8.35 -5.45
CA GLY A 82 -5.40 9.15 -6.19
C GLY A 82 -6.82 8.67 -5.87
N THR A 83 -7.74 9.59 -5.58
CA THR A 83 -9.18 9.28 -5.48
C THR A 83 -9.92 9.55 -6.78
N GLY A 84 -9.21 9.50 -7.91
CA GLY A 84 -9.77 9.87 -9.21
C GLY A 84 -10.94 8.96 -9.58
N ARG A 85 -12.15 9.53 -9.64
CA ARG A 85 -13.19 9.00 -10.51
C ARG A 85 -12.80 9.39 -11.94
N ASN A 86 -12.59 8.40 -12.81
CA ASN A 86 -12.85 8.63 -14.23
C ASN A 86 -14.36 8.82 -14.43
#